data_AF-A0A0L0FBQ9-F1
#
_entry.id   AF-A0A0L0FBQ9-F1
#
_cell.length_a   1.000
_cell.length_b   1.000
_cell.length_c   1.000
_cell.angle_alpha   90.00
_cell.angle_beta   90.00
_cell.angle_gamma   90.00
#
_symmetry.space_group_name_H-M   'P 1'
#
loop_
_entity.id
_entity.type
_entity.pdbx_description
1 polymer ?
#
loop_
_entity_poly.entity_id
_entity_poly.type
_entity_poly.pdbx_seq_one_letter_code
_entity_poly.pdbx_strand_id
1 'polypeptide(L)'
;SQNPERVAEFKPMVPRLWSLLFDQCALSEEGMRGVVADCAGKLTVIDPHNCLPMLIERLQSPDATVRCAVITAVKYTIADTPQPIDALLRPLMPQFMSHIEDSDLHVRRVSLVTLNSAAHNKPSLISDQLDTLLPLLYQEAVVKVTCARRHRCGQLGTGHVLVAMPTGSLLKTVWMVMHVLLWQQVHSYILLVMFMRVLL
;
A
#
# COMPACT_ATOMS: atom_id res chain seq x y z
N SER A 1 18.93 8.66 -17.12
CA SER A 1 18.66 9.57 -18.25
C SER A 1 17.83 8.83 -19.29
N GLN A 2 16.52 9.05 -19.31
CA GLN A 2 15.65 8.49 -20.37
C GLN A 2 15.62 9.47 -21.55
N ASN A 3 15.95 9.00 -22.76
CA ASN A 3 15.92 9.83 -23.96
C ASN A 3 14.44 10.09 -24.35
N PRO A 4 13.98 11.36 -24.41
CA PRO A 4 12.57 11.69 -24.69
C PRO A 4 12.07 11.16 -26.04
N GLU A 5 12.94 11.02 -27.04
CA GLU A 5 12.57 10.46 -28.35
C GLU A 5 12.21 8.97 -28.26
N ARG A 6 13.00 8.19 -27.50
CA ARG A 6 12.72 6.77 -27.26
C ARG A 6 11.44 6.55 -26.47
N VAL A 7 11.12 7.47 -25.56
CA VAL A 7 9.86 7.43 -24.81
C VAL A 7 8.68 7.70 -25.76
N ALA A 8 8.81 8.65 -26.68
CA ALA A 8 7.77 8.95 -27.66
C ALA A 8 7.49 7.79 -28.63
N GLU A 9 8.53 7.10 -29.10
CA GLU A 9 8.40 5.88 -29.93
C GLU A 9 7.76 4.71 -29.18
N PHE A 10 7.91 4.67 -27.86
CA PHE A 10 7.44 3.56 -27.02
C PHE A 10 5.97 3.71 -26.59
N LYS A 11 5.46 4.95 -26.47
CA LYS A 11 4.05 5.24 -26.14
C LYS A 11 3.00 4.42 -26.92
N PRO A 12 3.07 4.27 -28.26
CA PRO A 12 2.09 3.47 -29.00
C PRO A 12 2.12 1.97 -28.65
N MET A 13 3.21 1.45 -28.06
CA MET A 13 3.30 0.06 -27.62
C MET A 13 2.71 -0.17 -26.22
N VAL A 14 2.46 0.89 -25.44
CA VAL A 14 1.99 0.82 -24.05
C VAL A 14 0.71 0.00 -23.90
N PRO A 15 -0.37 0.19 -24.70
CA PRO A 15 -1.60 -0.58 -24.52
C PRO A 15 -1.40 -2.09 -24.72
N ARG A 16 -0.55 -2.47 -25.68
CA ARG A 16 -0.25 -3.89 -25.98
C ARG A 16 0.65 -4.53 -24.93
N LEU A 17 1.60 -3.77 -24.39
CA LEU A 17 2.40 -4.22 -23.24
C LEU A 17 1.53 -4.36 -21.99
N TRP A 18 0.59 -3.43 -21.79
CA TRP A 18 -0.33 -3.44 -20.67
C TRP A 18 -1.20 -4.69 -20.65
N SER A 19 -1.82 -5.04 -21.79
CA SER A 19 -2.62 -6.27 -21.87
C SER A 19 -1.79 -7.49 -21.54
N LEU A 20 -0.60 -7.62 -22.15
CA LEU A 20 0.28 -8.78 -21.94
C LEU A 20 0.77 -8.90 -20.49
N LEU A 21 1.09 -7.78 -19.84
CA LEU A 21 1.49 -7.74 -18.44
C LEU A 21 0.40 -8.28 -17.52
N PHE A 22 -0.84 -7.84 -17.68
CA PHE A 22 -1.93 -8.27 -16.81
C PHE A 22 -2.50 -9.65 -17.17
N ASP A 23 -2.44 -10.07 -18.44
CA ASP A 23 -2.76 -11.44 -18.85
C ASP A 23 -1.80 -12.44 -18.19
N GLN A 24 -0.51 -12.08 -18.09
CA GLN A 24 0.46 -12.89 -17.34
C GLN A 24 0.23 -12.85 -15.84
N CYS A 25 -0.27 -11.74 -15.28
CA CYS A 25 -0.51 -11.62 -13.85
C CYS A 25 -1.51 -12.68 -13.32
N ALA A 26 -2.50 -13.06 -14.14
CA ALA A 26 -3.48 -14.10 -13.79
C ALA A 26 -2.91 -15.52 -13.84
N LEU A 27 -1.87 -15.75 -14.65
CA LEU A 27 -1.34 -17.09 -14.96
C LEU A 27 -0.02 -17.42 -14.27
N SER A 28 0.64 -16.42 -13.67
CA SER A 28 2.03 -16.55 -13.26
C SER A 28 2.21 -16.72 -11.75
N GLU A 29 3.36 -17.29 -11.36
CA GLU A 29 3.75 -17.51 -9.97
C GLU A 29 4.05 -16.20 -9.22
N GLU A 30 4.05 -16.25 -7.90
CA GLU A 30 4.15 -15.08 -7.00
C GLU A 30 5.36 -14.18 -7.32
N GLY A 31 6.49 -14.75 -7.74
CA GLY A 31 7.69 -14.00 -8.15
C GLY A 31 7.53 -13.21 -9.45
N MET A 32 6.76 -13.72 -10.43
CA MET A 32 6.55 -13.05 -11.72
C MET A 32 5.56 -11.88 -11.60
N ARG A 33 4.60 -11.99 -10.68
CA ARG A 33 3.64 -10.90 -10.37
C ARG A 33 4.33 -9.65 -9.86
N GLY A 34 5.41 -9.80 -9.09
CA GLY A 34 6.24 -8.68 -8.65
C GLY A 34 6.93 -7.95 -9.82
N VAL A 35 7.41 -8.71 -10.81
CA VAL A 35 8.02 -8.15 -12.03
C VAL A 35 6.98 -7.42 -12.87
N VAL A 36 5.79 -8.00 -13.03
CA VAL A 36 4.67 -7.35 -13.74
C VAL A 36 4.33 -6.01 -13.08
N ALA A 37 4.21 -5.99 -11.75
CA ALA A 37 3.93 -4.76 -11.01
C ALA A 37 5.05 -3.71 -11.15
N ASP A 38 6.33 -4.11 -11.10
CA ASP A 38 7.46 -3.20 -11.30
C ASP A 38 7.46 -2.61 -12.72
N CYS A 39 7.24 -3.43 -13.74
CA CYS A 39 7.09 -2.97 -15.11
C CYS A 39 5.92 -1.99 -15.25
N ALA A 40 4.74 -2.32 -14.72
CA ALA A 40 3.57 -1.45 -14.75
C ALA A 40 3.82 -0.12 -14.02
N GLY A 41 4.50 -0.13 -12.87
CA GLY A 41 4.89 1.07 -12.14
C GLY A 41 5.82 1.98 -12.96
N LYS A 42 6.87 1.41 -13.55
CA LYS A 42 7.80 2.14 -14.43
C LYS A 42 7.11 2.73 -15.66
N LEU A 43 6.18 1.98 -16.27
CA LEU A 43 5.36 2.47 -17.38
C LEU A 43 4.49 3.66 -16.95
N THR A 44 3.93 3.59 -15.74
CA THR A 44 3.09 4.66 -15.20
C THR A 44 3.90 5.94 -14.95
N VAL A 45 5.16 5.83 -14.52
CA VAL A 45 6.07 6.98 -14.40
C VAL A 45 6.35 7.62 -15.77
N ILE A 46 6.40 6.82 -16.84
CA ILE A 46 6.67 7.29 -18.21
C ILE A 46 5.45 7.97 -18.84
N ASP A 47 4.25 7.42 -18.65
CA ASP A 47 3.01 7.92 -19.24
C ASP A 47 1.83 7.91 -18.26
N PRO A 48 1.85 8.81 -17.25
CA PRO A 48 0.90 8.78 -16.15
C PRO A 48 -0.54 9.07 -16.60
N HIS A 49 -0.74 9.88 -17.63
CA HIS A 49 -2.08 10.27 -18.11
C HIS A 49 -2.86 9.09 -18.69
N ASN A 50 -2.19 8.13 -19.32
CA ASN A 50 -2.83 6.95 -19.88
C ASN A 50 -2.83 5.78 -18.87
N CYS A 51 -1.73 5.59 -18.14
CA CYS A 51 -1.56 4.46 -17.23
C CYS A 51 -2.34 4.58 -15.92
N LEU A 52 -2.47 5.78 -15.33
CA LEU A 52 -3.21 5.94 -14.06
C LEU A 52 -4.69 5.56 -14.19
N PRO A 53 -5.44 6.01 -15.22
CA PRO A 53 -6.82 5.54 -15.42
C PRO A 53 -6.92 4.02 -15.57
N MET A 54 -5.99 3.39 -16.30
CA MET A 54 -5.95 1.94 -16.47
C MET A 54 -5.70 1.21 -15.14
N LEU A 55 -4.86 1.76 -14.25
CA LEU A 55 -4.65 1.20 -12.90
C LEU A 55 -5.92 1.30 -12.05
N ILE A 56 -6.62 2.44 -12.09
CA ILE A 56 -7.85 2.65 -11.34
C ILE A 56 -8.94 1.68 -11.80
N GLU A 57 -9.08 1.47 -13.11
CA GLU A 57 -10.03 0.48 -13.66
C GLU A 57 -9.74 -0.93 -13.14
N ARG A 58 -8.47 -1.35 -13.16
CA ARG A 58 -8.05 -2.68 -12.70
C ARG A 58 -8.13 -2.86 -11.19
N LEU A 59 -8.17 -1.77 -10.44
CA LEU A 59 -8.40 -1.79 -8.99
C LEU A 59 -9.78 -2.37 -8.64
N GLN A 60 -10.77 -2.25 -9.54
CA GLN A 60 -12.12 -2.83 -9.39
C GLN A 60 -12.24 -4.27 -9.89
N SER A 61 -11.12 -4.91 -10.26
CA SER A 61 -11.13 -6.29 -10.75
C SER A 61 -11.63 -7.27 -9.68
N PRO A 62 -12.43 -8.28 -10.04
CA PRO A 62 -12.82 -9.34 -9.10
C PRO A 62 -11.61 -10.18 -8.63
N ASP A 63 -10.54 -10.25 -9.43
CA ASP A 63 -9.32 -11.00 -9.09
C ASP A 63 -8.43 -10.22 -8.12
N ALA A 64 -8.25 -10.77 -6.92
CA ALA A 64 -7.37 -10.22 -5.88
C ALA A 64 -5.92 -10.08 -6.35
N THR A 65 -5.46 -10.98 -7.23
CA THR A 65 -4.10 -10.95 -7.79
C THR A 65 -3.86 -9.70 -8.61
N VAL A 66 -4.86 -9.32 -9.42
CA VAL A 66 -4.82 -8.09 -10.22
C VAL A 66 -4.82 -6.87 -9.31
N ARG A 67 -5.69 -6.83 -8.28
CA ARG A 67 -5.72 -5.73 -7.31
C ARG A 67 -4.37 -5.57 -6.58
N CYS A 68 -3.75 -6.68 -6.16
CA CYS A 68 -2.40 -6.68 -5.57
C CYS A 68 -1.35 -6.12 -6.52
N ALA A 69 -1.36 -6.53 -7.79
CA ALA A 69 -0.40 -6.06 -8.78
C ALA A 69 -0.55 -4.56 -9.04
N VAL A 70 -1.79 -4.04 -9.09
CA VAL A 70 -2.07 -2.61 -9.23
C VAL A 70 -1.49 -1.82 -8.05
N ILE A 71 -1.78 -2.22 -6.82
CA ILE A 71 -1.30 -1.51 -5.62
C ILE A 71 0.24 -1.59 -5.52
N THR A 72 0.81 -2.74 -5.88
CA THR A 72 2.27 -2.90 -5.95
C THR A 72 2.88 -2.04 -7.06
N ALA A 73 2.23 -1.90 -8.20
CA ALA A 73 2.67 -1.00 -9.27
C ALA A 73 2.70 0.46 -8.79
N VAL A 74 1.68 0.89 -8.04
CA VAL A 74 1.66 2.21 -7.39
C VAL A 74 2.83 2.37 -6.43
N LYS A 75 3.16 1.38 -5.61
CA LYS A 75 4.37 1.42 -4.76
C LYS A 75 5.64 1.72 -5.57
N TYR A 76 5.79 1.11 -6.75
CA TYR A 76 6.95 1.35 -7.62
C TYR A 76 6.97 2.75 -8.28
N THR A 77 5.86 3.49 -8.23
CA THR A 77 5.86 4.91 -8.64
C THR A 77 6.37 5.86 -7.55
N ILE A 78 6.40 5.40 -6.29
CA ILE A 78 6.82 6.21 -5.14
C ILE A 78 8.35 6.18 -5.03
N ALA A 79 8.99 7.20 -5.60
CA ALA A 79 10.43 7.45 -5.45
C ALA A 79 10.72 8.48 -4.35
N ASP A 80 11.90 8.42 -3.73
CA ASP A 80 12.35 9.41 -2.73
C ASP A 80 12.52 10.82 -3.31
N THR A 81 12.72 10.92 -4.63
CA THR A 81 12.84 12.19 -5.33
C THR A 81 11.46 12.71 -5.79
N PRO A 82 11.24 14.04 -5.77
CA PRO A 82 10.04 14.63 -6.36
C PRO A 82 9.94 14.32 -7.85
N GLN A 83 8.77 13.85 -8.29
CA GLN A 83 8.52 13.51 -9.69
C GLN A 83 7.22 14.16 -10.20
N PRO A 84 7.11 14.45 -11.51
CA PRO A 84 5.90 15.05 -12.08
C PRO A 84 4.61 14.24 -11.83
N ILE A 85 4.74 12.91 -11.73
CA ILE A 85 3.62 12.01 -11.41
C ILE A 85 3.01 12.29 -10.02
N ASP A 86 3.77 12.85 -9.08
CA ASP A 86 3.32 13.02 -7.69
C ASP A 86 2.06 13.90 -7.60
N ALA A 87 1.98 14.95 -8.42
CA ALA A 87 0.83 15.85 -8.48
C ALA A 87 -0.44 15.14 -8.99
N LEU A 88 -0.28 14.15 -9.86
CA LEU A 88 -1.38 13.34 -10.41
C LEU A 88 -1.75 12.20 -9.46
N LEU A 89 -0.76 11.61 -8.77
CA LEU A 89 -0.96 10.49 -7.88
C LEU A 89 -1.61 10.90 -6.56
N ARG A 90 -1.23 12.07 -6.03
CA ARG A 90 -1.74 12.61 -4.76
C ARG A 90 -3.27 12.52 -4.64
N PRO A 91 -4.11 13.07 -5.55
CA PRO A 91 -5.57 12.97 -5.42
C PRO A 91 -6.11 11.54 -5.52
N LEU A 92 -5.34 10.60 -6.09
CA LEU A 92 -5.75 9.20 -6.27
C LEU A 92 -5.35 8.30 -5.09
N MET A 93 -4.43 8.73 -4.24
CA MET A 93 -3.94 7.96 -3.09
C MET A 93 -5.06 7.41 -2.20
N PRO A 94 -6.14 8.15 -1.84
CA PRO A 94 -7.24 7.59 -1.06
C PRO A 94 -7.92 6.39 -1.72
N GLN A 95 -8.05 6.38 -3.04
CA GLN A 95 -8.67 5.27 -3.78
C GLN A 95 -7.81 4.01 -3.73
N PHE A 96 -6.48 4.15 -3.84
CA PHE A 96 -5.58 3.02 -3.67
C PHE A 96 -5.56 2.51 -2.23
N MET A 97 -5.60 3.41 -1.25
CA MET A 97 -5.50 3.06 0.16
C MET A 97 -6.81 2.54 0.77
N SER A 98 -7.97 2.76 0.14
CA SER A 98 -9.22 2.12 0.59
C SER A 98 -9.15 0.59 0.57
N HIS A 99 -8.21 0.02 -0.17
CA HIS A 99 -7.94 -1.42 -0.23
C HIS A 99 -7.22 -1.97 1.00
N ILE A 100 -7.01 -1.15 2.04
CA ILE A 100 -6.65 -1.62 3.38
C ILE A 100 -7.79 -2.47 3.97
N GLU A 101 -9.03 -2.25 3.53
CA GLU A 101 -10.23 -3.00 3.97
C GLU A 101 -10.64 -4.13 2.99
N ASP A 102 -9.82 -4.45 1.99
CA ASP A 102 -10.16 -5.43 0.94
C ASP A 102 -10.57 -6.80 1.50
N SER A 103 -11.47 -7.53 0.85
CA SER A 103 -11.80 -8.91 1.24
C SER A 103 -10.59 -9.86 1.37
N ASP A 104 -9.55 -9.66 0.57
CA ASP A 104 -8.38 -10.52 0.49
C ASP A 104 -7.21 -10.02 1.37
N LEU A 105 -6.65 -10.93 2.17
CA LEU A 105 -5.59 -10.62 3.13
C LEU A 105 -4.27 -10.17 2.48
N HIS A 106 -3.96 -10.69 1.29
CA HIS A 106 -2.76 -10.33 0.56
C HIS A 106 -2.89 -8.90 0.02
N VAL A 107 -4.06 -8.53 -0.50
CA VAL A 107 -4.37 -7.16 -0.93
C VAL A 107 -4.20 -6.19 0.23
N ARG A 108 -4.82 -6.46 1.40
CA ARG A 108 -4.66 -5.60 2.59
C ARG A 108 -3.19 -5.40 2.96
N ARG A 109 -2.40 -6.47 2.93
CA ARG A 109 -0.97 -6.42 3.27
C ARG A 109 -0.20 -5.53 2.30
N VAL A 110 -0.44 -5.67 1.01
CA VAL A 110 0.23 -4.88 -0.02
C VAL A 110 -0.17 -3.40 0.08
N SER A 111 -1.44 -3.10 0.37
CA SER A 111 -1.92 -1.73 0.65
C SER A 111 -1.17 -1.09 1.80
N LEU A 112 -1.02 -1.81 2.91
CA LEU A 112 -0.29 -1.33 4.10
C LEU A 112 1.21 -1.14 3.85
N VAL A 113 1.85 -2.06 3.12
CA VAL A 113 3.27 -1.93 2.74
C VAL A 113 3.46 -0.73 1.82
N THR A 114 2.54 -0.49 0.90
CA THR A 114 2.57 0.64 -0.03
C THR A 114 2.37 1.95 0.70
N LEU A 115 1.43 2.01 1.65
CA LEU A 115 1.26 3.16 2.52
C LEU A 115 2.53 3.43 3.35
N ASN A 116 3.18 2.39 3.86
CA ASN A 116 4.44 2.53 4.58
C ASN A 116 5.52 3.16 3.70
N SER A 117 5.66 2.67 2.46
CA SER A 117 6.58 3.24 1.48
C SER A 117 6.23 4.69 1.17
N ALA A 118 4.96 5.03 1.01
CA ALA A 118 4.51 6.42 0.81
C ALA A 118 4.88 7.31 2.00
N ALA A 119 4.63 6.83 3.23
CA ALA A 119 5.00 7.54 4.45
C ALA A 119 6.51 7.80 4.47
N HIS A 120 7.33 6.75 4.45
CA HIS A 120 8.79 6.86 4.51
C HIS A 120 9.39 7.73 3.41
N ASN A 121 9.05 7.43 2.16
CA ASN A 121 9.78 7.94 1.02
C ASN A 121 9.23 9.29 0.56
N LYS A 122 7.93 9.52 0.75
CA LYS A 122 7.27 10.72 0.24
C LYS A 122 6.01 11.12 1.03
N PRO A 123 6.17 11.64 2.27
CA PRO A 123 5.06 12.03 3.14
C PRO A 123 4.07 13.01 2.49
N SER A 124 4.54 13.87 1.59
CA SER A 124 3.71 14.86 0.88
C SER A 124 2.60 14.25 0.02
N LEU A 125 2.74 12.97 -0.38
CA LEU A 125 1.69 12.24 -1.10
C LEU A 125 0.50 11.89 -0.21
N ILE A 126 0.74 11.68 1.10
CA ILE A 126 -0.28 11.18 2.04
C ILE A 126 -0.68 12.19 3.11
N SER A 127 0.08 13.28 3.29
CA SER A 127 -0.10 14.27 4.36
C SER A 127 -1.52 14.78 4.49
N ASP A 128 -2.16 15.09 3.36
CA ASP A 128 -3.48 15.71 3.30
C ASP A 128 -4.62 14.68 3.47
N GLN A 129 -4.27 13.40 3.53
CA GLN A 129 -5.22 12.28 3.52
C GLN A 129 -5.17 11.49 4.82
N LEU A 130 -4.26 11.84 5.72
CA LEU A 130 -4.07 11.15 7.00
C LEU A 130 -5.34 11.11 7.84
N ASP A 131 -6.16 12.16 7.81
CA ASP A 131 -7.44 12.20 8.53
C ASP A 131 -8.38 11.06 8.09
N THR A 132 -8.29 10.65 6.82
CA THR A 132 -9.09 9.54 6.26
C THR A 132 -8.38 8.19 6.44
N LEU A 133 -7.05 8.15 6.34
CA LEU A 133 -6.26 6.92 6.38
C LEU A 133 -6.05 6.37 7.80
N LEU A 134 -5.90 7.26 8.80
CA LEU A 134 -5.66 6.86 10.18
C LEU A 134 -6.80 5.99 10.75
N PRO A 135 -8.10 6.35 10.62
CA PRO A 135 -9.19 5.49 11.08
C PRO A 135 -9.15 4.08 10.48
N LEU A 136 -8.87 3.95 9.18
CA LEU A 136 -8.77 2.66 8.48
C LEU A 136 -7.64 1.80 9.03
N LEU A 137 -6.47 2.42 9.27
CA LEU A 137 -5.33 1.76 9.90
C LEU A 137 -5.64 1.25 11.32
N TYR A 138 -6.35 2.05 12.12
CA TYR A 138 -6.74 1.66 13.47
C TYR A 138 -7.71 0.47 13.47
N GLN A 139 -8.69 0.45 12.56
CA GLN A 139 -9.63 -0.67 12.46
C GLN A 139 -8.91 -1.98 12.13
N GLU A 140 -7.98 -1.97 11.17
CA GLU A 140 -7.17 -3.15 10.86
C GLU A 140 -6.24 -3.58 12.02
N ALA A 141 -5.75 -2.63 12.83
CA ALA A 141 -4.95 -2.93 14.02
C ALA A 141 -5.77 -3.59 15.13
N VAL A 142 -6.99 -3.10 15.40
CA VAL A 142 -7.86 -3.59 16.48
C VAL A 142 -8.45 -4.97 16.16
N VAL A 143 -8.92 -5.18 14.92
CA VAL A 143 -9.62 -6.42 14.51
C VAL A 143 -8.73 -7.68 14.61
N LYS A 144 -7.40 -7.53 14.55
CA LYS A 144 -6.46 -8.66 14.66
C LYS A 144 -6.01 -8.99 16.07
N VAL A 145 -6.09 -8.06 17.03
CA VAL A 145 -5.85 -8.36 18.45
C VAL A 145 -6.91 -9.33 18.99
N THR A 146 -8.16 -9.24 18.49
CA THR A 146 -9.24 -10.18 18.82
C THR A 146 -9.10 -11.55 18.14
N CYS A 147 -8.55 -11.62 16.92
CA CYS A 147 -8.39 -12.89 16.21
C CYS A 147 -7.19 -13.73 16.71
N ALA A 148 -6.11 -13.08 17.15
CA ALA A 148 -4.93 -13.75 17.72
C ALA A 148 -5.24 -14.50 19.04
N ARG A 149 -6.31 -14.10 19.75
CA ARG A 149 -6.79 -14.80 20.97
C ARG A 149 -7.44 -16.16 20.69
N ARG A 150 -7.80 -16.49 19.45
CA ARG A 150 -8.56 -17.73 19.17
C ARG A 150 -7.68 -18.96 18.90
N HIS A 151 -6.39 -18.81 18.64
CA HIS A 151 -5.51 -19.94 18.28
C HIS A 151 -4.56 -20.46 19.37
N ARG A 152 -4.59 -19.91 20.59
CA ARG A 152 -3.99 -20.54 21.77
C ARG A 152 -4.73 -20.06 23.02
N CYS A 153 -5.79 -20.76 23.39
CA CYS A 153 -6.33 -20.68 24.74
C CYS A 153 -6.28 -22.10 25.34
N GLY A 154 -5.06 -22.55 25.61
CA GLY A 154 -4.83 -23.38 26.78
C GLY A 154 -4.84 -22.44 27.98
N GLN A 155 -5.71 -22.71 28.93
CA GLN A 155 -5.89 -21.93 30.15
C GLN A 155 -4.56 -21.68 30.86
N LEU A 156 -4.37 -20.46 31.38
CA LEU A 156 -3.81 -20.21 32.71
C LEU A 156 -4.08 -18.74 33.07
N GLY A 157 -4.56 -18.56 34.31
CA GLY A 157 -5.08 -17.30 34.84
C GLY A 157 -4.03 -16.25 35.18
N THR A 158 -4.57 -15.20 35.81
CA THR A 158 -3.95 -13.97 36.36
C THR A 158 -3.55 -12.86 35.37
N GLY A 159 -4.50 -11.94 35.15
CA GLY A 159 -4.36 -10.52 35.47
C GLY A 159 -3.34 -9.64 34.75
N HIS A 160 -2.49 -10.17 33.88
CA HIS A 160 -1.56 -9.37 33.07
C HIS A 160 -1.82 -9.63 31.59
N VAL A 161 -2.37 -8.64 30.89
CA VAL A 161 -2.38 -8.62 29.43
C VAL A 161 -0.95 -8.34 28.98
N LEU A 162 -0.12 -9.37 28.92
CA LEU A 162 1.08 -9.34 28.09
C LEU A 162 0.60 -9.20 26.65
N VAL A 163 0.65 -7.97 26.12
CA VAL A 163 0.51 -7.73 24.68
C VAL A 163 1.72 -8.38 24.03
N ALA A 164 1.56 -9.64 23.64
CA ALA A 164 2.57 -10.39 22.92
C ALA A 164 2.96 -9.58 21.67
N MET A 165 4.26 -9.37 21.47
CA MET A 165 4.83 -8.88 20.21
C MET A 165 4.10 -9.56 19.04
N PRO A 166 3.56 -8.81 18.06
CA PRO A 166 2.66 -9.40 17.09
C PRO A 166 3.43 -10.39 16.21
N THR A 167 3.05 -11.65 16.27
CA THR A 167 3.63 -12.72 15.45
C THR A 167 3.06 -12.71 14.01
N GLY A 168 2.00 -11.95 13.75
CA GLY A 168 1.44 -11.76 12.41
C GLY A 168 2.20 -10.71 11.59
N SER A 169 2.61 -11.07 10.36
CA SER A 169 3.31 -10.19 9.42
C SER A 169 2.61 -8.85 9.19
N LEU A 170 1.28 -8.81 9.26
CA LEU A 170 0.48 -7.60 9.05
C LEU A 170 0.58 -6.60 10.20
N LEU A 171 0.53 -7.05 11.47
CA LEU A 171 0.63 -6.13 12.62
C LEU A 171 2.03 -5.51 12.71
N LYS A 172 3.08 -6.24 12.32
CA LYS A 172 4.44 -5.69 12.22
C LYS A 172 4.50 -4.56 11.18
N THR A 173 3.84 -4.72 10.03
CA THR A 173 3.74 -3.68 9.01
C THR A 173 2.95 -2.47 9.50
N VAL A 174 1.81 -2.67 10.17
CA VAL A 174 1.02 -1.57 10.75
C VAL A 174 1.84 -0.83 11.81
N TRP A 175 2.53 -1.55 12.69
CA TRP A 175 3.39 -0.95 13.71
C TRP A 175 4.56 -0.18 13.10
N MET A 176 5.18 -0.69 12.03
CA MET A 176 6.19 0.04 11.26
C MET A 176 5.62 1.33 10.66
N VAL A 177 4.44 1.28 10.02
CA VAL A 177 3.79 2.48 9.44
C VAL A 177 3.55 3.52 10.54
N MET A 178 2.99 3.12 11.68
CA MET A 178 2.72 4.03 12.79
C MET A 178 4.01 4.61 13.38
N HIS A 179 5.05 3.80 13.58
CA HIS A 179 6.34 4.25 14.10
C HIS A 179 7.01 5.25 13.16
N VAL A 180 6.81 5.10 11.86
CA VAL A 180 7.42 5.96 10.83
C VAL A 180 6.70 7.27 10.72
N LEU A 181 5.36 7.24 10.75
CA LEU A 181 4.54 8.45 10.86
C LEU A 181 4.85 9.23 12.15
N LEU A 182 5.14 8.53 13.25
CA LEU A 182 5.62 9.13 14.51
C LEU A 182 7.01 9.77 14.37
N TRP A 183 7.92 9.17 13.60
CA TRP A 183 9.30 9.65 13.45
C TRP A 183 9.45 10.78 12.42
N GLN A 184 8.54 10.87 11.43
CA GLN A 184 8.58 11.90 10.38
C GLN A 184 7.75 13.16 10.65
N GLN A 185 7.31 13.38 11.89
CA GLN A 185 6.79 14.68 12.35
C GLN A 185 5.53 15.16 11.62
N VAL A 186 4.46 14.35 11.67
CA VAL A 186 3.10 14.84 11.40
C VAL A 186 2.34 14.96 12.73
N HIS A 187 2.17 16.21 13.19
CA HIS A 187 1.37 16.61 14.35
C HIS A 187 1.72 15.96 15.70
N SER A 188 2.65 16.62 16.40
CA SER A 188 3.29 16.27 17.68
C SER A 188 2.40 16.06 18.92
N TYR A 189 1.08 15.92 18.82
CA TYR A 189 0.21 15.72 19.99
C TYR A 189 -0.89 14.67 19.80
N ILE A 190 -1.53 14.60 18.62
CA ILE A 190 -2.60 13.62 18.36
C ILE A 190 -2.04 12.20 18.34
N LEU A 191 -0.91 12.00 17.65
CA LEU A 191 -0.23 10.71 17.60
C LEU A 191 0.32 10.27 18.96
N LEU A 192 0.75 11.19 19.83
CA LEU A 192 1.22 10.89 21.19
C LEU A 192 0.06 10.49 22.13
N VAL A 193 -1.07 11.21 22.07
CA VAL A 193 -2.30 10.89 22.82
C VAL A 193 -2.92 9.58 22.32
N MET A 194 -2.82 9.31 21.02
CA MET A 194 -3.26 8.04 20.43
C MET A 194 -2.30 6.89 20.73
N PHE A 195 -0.99 7.14 20.80
CA PHE A 195 0.01 6.17 21.27
C PHE A 195 -0.26 5.75 22.73
N MET A 196 -0.60 6.71 23.59
CA MET A 196 -1.01 6.45 24.98
C MET A 196 -2.30 5.63 25.09
N ARG A 197 -3.29 5.83 24.20
CA ARG A 197 -4.54 5.05 24.18
C ARG A 197 -4.42 3.63 23.63
N VAL A 198 -3.35 3.30 22.93
CA VAL A 198 -3.07 1.94 22.43
C VAL A 198 -2.23 1.13 23.44
N LEU A 199 -1.53 1.81 24.36
CA LEU A 199 -0.71 1.22 25.42
C LEU A 199 -1.45 1.01 26.76
N LEU A 200 -2.57 1.71 26.99
CA LEU A 200 -3.47 1.56 28.15
C LEU A 200 -4.68 0.69 27.77
#